data_AF-A0A2V5QWJ0-F1
#
_entry.id   AF-A0A2V5QWJ0-F1
#
_cell.length_a   1.000
_cell.length_b   1.000
_cell.length_c   1.000
_cell.angle_alpha   90.00
_cell.angle_beta   90.00
_cell.angle_gamma   90.00
#
_symmetry.space_group_name_H-M   'P 1'
#
loop_
_entity.id
_entity.type
_entity.pdbx_description
1 polymer ?
#
loop_
_entity_poly.entity_id
_entity_poly.type
_entity_poly.pdbx_seq_one_letter_code
_entity_poly.pdbx_strand_id
1 'polypeptide(L)'
;MYPRIFKLKFPRVEIAHWTDRYSYTGDDQSLEKLGAAARDRGYLRRTEFLALCRWKTARTVKQCSSNSAQQIQDATQLAFSTSDDRAKIGILRLLAGVDWATASVVLHFCDRQPYPILDFRALWSLGSKQPSSYTFDFWWAYTTFIRQLAGSTGHSMRTIDRALWQYSKEHQPPRRRGVGCRG
;
A
#
# COMPACT_ATOMS: atom_id res chain seq x y z
N MET A 1 -4.38 15.14 -19.91
CA MET A 1 -2.98 14.84 -19.51
C MET A 1 -2.85 15.23 -18.04
N TYR A 2 -2.83 14.27 -17.11
CA TYR A 2 -2.61 14.60 -15.70
C TYR A 2 -1.20 15.20 -15.55
N PRO A 3 -1.01 16.32 -14.80
CA PRO A 3 0.32 16.81 -14.50
C PRO A 3 1.16 15.67 -13.91
N ARG A 4 2.48 15.66 -14.13
CA ARG A 4 3.37 14.63 -13.57
C ARG A 4 3.43 14.78 -12.03
N ILE A 5 2.43 14.22 -11.33
CA ILE A 5 2.29 14.24 -9.87
C ILE A 5 3.42 13.45 -9.20
N PHE A 6 4.00 12.48 -9.91
CA PHE A 6 5.03 11.58 -9.40
C PHE A 6 6.29 11.64 -10.26
N LYS A 7 7.44 11.78 -9.59
CA LYS A 7 8.79 11.71 -10.18
C LYS A 7 9.74 11.13 -9.15
N LEU A 8 10.47 10.07 -9.51
CA LEU A 8 11.51 9.52 -8.65
C LEU A 8 12.52 10.59 -8.24
N LYS A 9 12.87 10.60 -6.95
CA LYS A 9 13.94 11.44 -6.39
C LYS A 9 15.33 10.83 -6.52
N PHE A 10 15.43 9.61 -7.05
CA PHE A 10 16.68 8.90 -7.33
C PHE A 10 16.63 8.27 -8.74
N PRO A 11 17.79 8.00 -9.37
CA PRO A 11 17.85 7.33 -10.67
C PRO A 11 17.15 5.96 -10.67
N ARG A 12 16.44 5.61 -11.74
CA ARG A 12 15.73 4.32 -11.88
C ARG A 12 16.66 3.11 -11.70
N VAL A 13 17.91 3.25 -12.12
CA VAL A 13 18.94 2.19 -12.01
C VAL A 13 19.30 1.85 -10.55
N GLU A 14 18.96 2.71 -9.59
CA GLU A 14 19.22 2.49 -8.17
C GLU A 14 18.07 1.75 -7.44
N ILE A 15 17.00 1.34 -8.13
CA ILE A 15 15.89 0.63 -7.47
C ILE A 15 16.37 -0.64 -6.75
N ALA A 16 17.23 -1.43 -7.39
CA ALA A 16 17.83 -2.61 -6.78
C ALA A 16 18.69 -2.23 -5.57
N HIS A 17 19.57 -1.22 -5.72
CA HIS A 17 20.42 -0.70 -4.64
C HIS A 17 19.61 -0.34 -3.39
N TRP A 18 18.50 0.41 -3.54
CA TRP A 18 17.66 0.79 -2.41
C TRP A 18 16.85 -0.37 -1.84
N THR A 19 16.49 -1.36 -2.66
CA THR A 19 15.81 -2.57 -2.20
C THR A 19 16.72 -3.43 -1.33
N ASP A 20 17.98 -3.60 -1.71
CA ASP A 20 18.95 -4.44 -0.98
C ASP A 20 19.24 -3.90 0.44
N ARG A 21 19.04 -2.60 0.64
CA ARG A 21 19.20 -1.92 1.93
C ARG A 21 17.95 -2.03 2.83
N TYR A 22 16.86 -2.63 2.34
CA TYR A 22 15.64 -2.80 3.10
C TYR A 22 15.74 -4.01 4.05
N SER A 23 15.82 -3.74 5.35
CA SER A 23 16.05 -4.78 6.37
C SER A 23 14.79 -5.40 7.00
N TYR A 24 13.59 -5.05 6.55
CA TYR A 24 12.32 -5.49 7.18
C TYR A 24 11.64 -6.63 6.42
N THR A 25 12.40 -7.65 6.00
CA THR A 25 11.93 -8.70 5.09
C THR A 25 11.23 -9.89 5.77
N GLY A 26 11.44 -10.09 7.09
CA GLY A 26 10.94 -11.28 7.80
C GLY A 26 9.42 -11.46 7.76
N ASP A 27 8.66 -10.38 7.88
CA ASP A 27 7.20 -10.43 7.85
C ASP A 27 6.64 -10.59 6.41
N ASP A 28 7.40 -10.15 5.39
CA ASP A 28 6.93 -10.13 4.01
C ASP A 28 6.65 -11.54 3.46
N GLN A 29 7.55 -12.51 3.70
CA GLN A 29 7.37 -13.87 3.19
C GLN A 29 6.11 -14.55 3.75
N SER A 30 5.81 -14.28 5.02
CA SER A 30 4.61 -14.81 5.67
C SER A 30 3.35 -14.21 5.04
N LEU A 31 3.38 -12.91 4.71
CA LEU A 31 2.27 -12.23 4.04
C LEU A 31 2.13 -12.62 2.57
N GLU A 32 3.22 -12.90 1.86
CA GLU A 32 3.19 -13.41 0.49
C GLU A 32 2.51 -14.78 0.42
N LYS A 33 2.84 -15.70 1.34
CA LYS A 33 2.19 -17.01 1.45
C LYS A 33 0.71 -16.90 1.80
N LEU A 34 0.38 -16.06 2.78
CA LEU A 34 -0.99 -15.75 3.16
C LEU A 34 -1.78 -15.19 1.97
N GLY A 35 -1.20 -14.22 1.27
CA GLY A 35 -1.80 -13.58 0.11
C GLY A 35 -2.04 -14.55 -1.04
N ALA A 36 -1.12 -15.48 -1.28
CA ALA A 36 -1.31 -16.58 -2.24
C ALA A 36 -2.50 -17.46 -1.85
N ALA A 37 -2.58 -17.90 -0.59
CA ALA A 37 -3.71 -18.69 -0.12
C ALA A 37 -5.05 -17.93 -0.19
N ALA A 38 -5.05 -16.62 0.05
CA ALA A 38 -6.23 -15.77 -0.07
C ALA A 38 -6.66 -15.57 -1.54
N ARG A 39 -5.71 -15.40 -2.47
CA ARG A 39 -5.98 -15.33 -3.92
C ARG A 39 -6.64 -16.60 -4.44
N ASP A 40 -6.12 -17.76 -4.06
CA ASP A 40 -6.64 -19.05 -4.53
C ASP A 40 -8.06 -19.28 -4.03
N ARG A 41 -8.31 -18.91 -2.77
CA ARG A 41 -9.63 -19.01 -2.14
C ARG A 41 -10.61 -17.91 -2.57
N GLY A 42 -10.10 -16.76 -3.02
CA GLY A 42 -10.90 -15.61 -3.44
C GLY A 42 -11.44 -14.73 -2.30
N TYR A 43 -10.97 -14.90 -1.06
CA TYR A 43 -11.35 -14.05 0.08
C TYR A 43 -10.38 -14.19 1.27
N LEU A 44 -10.38 -13.20 2.17
CA LEU A 44 -9.62 -13.24 3.41
C LEU A 44 -10.42 -13.81 4.57
N ARG A 45 -9.78 -14.66 5.36
CA ARG A 45 -10.23 -15.02 6.71
C ARG A 45 -9.87 -13.90 7.68
N ARG A 46 -10.60 -13.84 8.80
CA ARG A 46 -10.40 -12.78 9.80
C ARG A 46 -8.95 -12.70 10.32
N THR A 47 -8.32 -13.83 10.62
CA THR A 47 -6.93 -13.86 11.11
C THR A 47 -5.95 -13.31 10.08
N GLU A 48 -6.15 -13.63 8.80
CA GLU A 48 -5.32 -13.17 7.69
C GLU A 48 -5.48 -11.67 7.45
N PHE A 49 -6.72 -11.18 7.45
CA PHE A 49 -7.03 -9.76 7.37
C PHE A 49 -6.36 -8.96 8.50
N LEU A 50 -6.45 -9.45 9.74
CA LEU A 50 -5.83 -8.77 10.88
C LEU A 50 -4.30 -8.81 10.83
N ALA A 51 -3.70 -9.85 10.26
CA ALA A 51 -2.25 -9.91 10.03
C ALA A 51 -1.81 -8.80 9.07
N LEU A 52 -2.49 -8.64 7.93
CA LEU A 52 -2.23 -7.57 6.95
C LEU A 52 -2.40 -6.17 7.56
N CYS A 53 -3.49 -5.95 8.31
CA CYS A 53 -3.75 -4.68 8.96
C CYS A 53 -2.67 -4.33 10.01
N ARG A 54 -2.27 -5.31 10.84
CA ARG A 54 -1.23 -5.13 11.85
C ARG A 54 0.12 -4.80 11.23
N TRP A 55 0.49 -5.51 10.15
CA TRP A 55 1.70 -5.25 9.40
C TRP A 55 1.72 -3.82 8.84
N LYS A 56 0.60 -3.34 8.28
CA LYS A 56 0.54 -1.98 7.73
C LYS A 56 0.64 -0.91 8.81
N THR A 57 -0.14 -1.04 9.89
CA THR A 57 -0.08 -0.11 11.03
C THR A 57 -0.82 -0.66 12.25
N ALA A 58 -0.21 -0.59 13.42
CA ALA A 58 -0.87 -0.93 14.69
C ALA A 58 -2.04 0.00 15.04
N ARG A 59 -2.06 1.23 14.50
CA ARG A 59 -2.98 2.31 14.92
C ARG A 59 -4.45 2.00 14.69
N THR A 60 -4.79 1.30 13.61
CA THR A 60 -6.18 0.99 13.24
C THR A 60 -6.55 -0.46 13.52
N VAL A 61 -5.67 -1.28 14.10
CA VAL A 61 -5.93 -2.71 14.38
C VAL A 61 -7.16 -2.91 15.25
N LYS A 62 -7.37 -2.07 16.27
CA LYS A 62 -8.56 -2.13 17.13
C LYS A 62 -9.84 -1.97 16.31
N GLN A 63 -9.88 -1.00 15.40
CA GLN A 63 -11.01 -0.78 14.50
C GLN A 63 -11.15 -1.93 13.49
N CYS A 64 -10.05 -2.42 12.94
CA CYS A 64 -10.06 -3.59 12.05
C CYS A 64 -10.66 -4.82 12.75
N SER A 65 -10.38 -5.00 14.04
CA SER A 65 -10.85 -6.14 14.82
C SER A 65 -12.34 -6.13 15.13
N SER A 66 -13.03 -4.99 14.96
CA SER A 66 -14.49 -4.91 15.15
C SER A 66 -15.29 -5.47 13.97
N ASN A 67 -14.66 -5.70 12.82
CA ASN A 67 -15.33 -6.38 11.71
C ASN A 67 -15.50 -7.87 12.05
N SER A 68 -16.68 -8.41 11.75
CA SER A 68 -16.96 -9.84 11.88
C SER A 68 -16.22 -10.64 10.81
N ALA A 69 -16.07 -11.95 11.03
CA ALA A 69 -15.46 -12.83 10.03
C ALA A 69 -16.26 -12.83 8.71
N GLN A 70 -17.59 -12.78 8.80
CA GLN A 70 -18.47 -12.72 7.64
C GLN A 70 -18.31 -11.40 6.86
N GLN A 71 -18.29 -10.26 7.56
CA GLN A 71 -18.09 -8.94 6.90
C GLN A 71 -16.77 -8.89 6.13
N ILE A 72 -15.69 -9.40 6.73
CA ILE A 72 -14.37 -9.47 6.08
C ILE A 72 -14.42 -10.37 4.85
N GLN A 73 -15.00 -11.56 4.98
CA GLN A 73 -15.14 -12.50 3.88
C GLN A 73 -15.95 -11.88 2.73
N ASP A 74 -17.14 -11.36 2.99
CA ASP A 74 -18.04 -10.81 1.97
C ASP A 74 -17.40 -9.62 1.23
N ALA A 75 -16.84 -8.66 1.98
CA ALA A 75 -16.22 -7.48 1.40
C ALA A 75 -14.99 -7.84 0.56
N THR A 76 -14.14 -8.74 1.05
CA THR A 76 -12.93 -9.14 0.31
C THR A 76 -13.26 -10.01 -0.89
N GLN A 77 -14.23 -10.91 -0.78
CA GLN A 77 -14.71 -11.71 -1.91
C GLN A 77 -15.28 -10.83 -3.01
N LEU A 78 -16.12 -9.85 -2.66
CA LEU A 78 -16.70 -8.92 -3.62
C LEU A 78 -15.62 -8.03 -4.26
N ALA A 79 -14.66 -7.55 -3.47
CA ALA A 79 -13.54 -6.77 -4.00
C ALA A 79 -12.69 -7.60 -4.98
N PHE A 80 -12.38 -8.86 -4.66
CA PHE A 80 -11.52 -9.68 -5.52
C PHE A 80 -12.23 -10.18 -6.78
N SER A 81 -13.57 -10.26 -6.79
CA SER A 81 -14.35 -10.72 -7.95
C SER A 81 -14.59 -9.67 -9.02
N THR A 82 -14.65 -8.38 -8.67
CA THR A 82 -14.82 -7.29 -9.64
C THR A 82 -13.53 -6.99 -10.39
N SER A 83 -13.63 -6.49 -11.62
CA SER A 83 -12.50 -5.93 -12.40
C SER A 83 -12.39 -4.41 -12.29
N ASP A 84 -13.37 -3.73 -11.69
CA ASP A 84 -13.37 -2.27 -11.53
C ASP A 84 -12.49 -1.86 -10.34
N ASP A 85 -11.33 -1.26 -10.61
CA ASP A 85 -10.39 -0.76 -9.62
C ASP A 85 -11.01 0.23 -8.61
N ARG A 86 -11.98 1.05 -9.03
CA ARG A 86 -12.68 2.00 -8.15
C ARG A 86 -13.61 1.26 -7.20
N ALA A 87 -14.31 0.25 -7.69
CA ALA A 87 -15.12 -0.62 -6.85
C ALA A 87 -14.23 -1.40 -5.87
N LYS A 88 -13.13 -2.02 -6.31
CA LYS A 88 -12.19 -2.78 -5.46
C LYS A 88 -11.77 -2.03 -4.21
N ILE A 89 -11.16 -0.85 -4.42
CA ILE A 89 -10.64 -0.04 -3.31
C ILE A 89 -11.79 0.54 -2.47
N GLY A 90 -12.93 0.86 -3.09
CA GLY A 90 -14.12 1.36 -2.40
C GLY A 90 -14.72 0.33 -1.44
N ILE A 91 -14.94 -0.90 -1.91
CA ILE A 91 -15.49 -2.02 -1.13
C ILE A 91 -14.62 -2.31 0.09
N LEU A 92 -13.31 -2.43 -0.10
CA LEU A 92 -12.38 -2.71 1.02
C LEU A 92 -12.43 -1.62 2.10
N ARG A 93 -12.62 -0.36 1.70
CA ARG A 93 -12.73 0.79 2.63
C ARG A 93 -14.06 0.85 3.38
N LEU A 94 -15.03 -0.02 3.09
CA LEU A 94 -16.23 -0.18 3.92
C LEU A 94 -15.93 -0.92 5.23
N LEU A 95 -14.83 -1.67 5.30
CA LEU A 95 -14.42 -2.34 6.53
C LEU A 95 -13.87 -1.33 7.55
N ALA A 96 -14.30 -1.44 8.80
CA ALA A 96 -13.86 -0.56 9.87
C ALA A 96 -12.33 -0.59 10.01
N GLY A 97 -11.70 0.58 10.13
CA GLY A 97 -10.24 0.70 10.25
C GLY A 97 -9.45 0.54 8.94
N VAL A 98 -10.14 0.34 7.81
CA VAL A 98 -9.52 0.23 6.47
C VAL A 98 -9.71 1.54 5.71
N ASP A 99 -8.60 2.22 5.43
CA ASP A 99 -8.58 3.35 4.50
C ASP A 99 -7.61 3.06 3.34
N TRP A 100 -7.41 4.02 2.43
CA TRP A 100 -6.62 3.88 1.20
C TRP A 100 -5.31 3.10 1.36
N ALA A 101 -4.53 3.41 2.39
CA ALA A 101 -3.24 2.76 2.64
C ALA A 101 -3.39 1.28 3.03
N THR A 102 -4.36 0.95 3.88
CA THR A 102 -4.63 -0.44 4.31
C THR A 102 -5.29 -1.24 3.20
N ALA A 103 -6.24 -0.65 2.48
CA ALA A 103 -6.88 -1.28 1.33
C ALA A 103 -5.87 -1.59 0.22
N SER A 104 -4.87 -0.71 0.00
CA SER A 104 -3.78 -0.97 -0.94
C SER A 104 -2.91 -2.17 -0.53
N VAL A 105 -2.69 -2.39 0.77
CA VAL A 105 -1.99 -3.60 1.27
C VAL A 105 -2.78 -4.87 0.98
N VAL A 106 -4.09 -4.84 1.25
CA VAL A 106 -4.96 -5.98 0.94
C VAL A 106 -4.90 -6.32 -0.54
N LEU A 107 -5.01 -5.33 -1.42
CA LEU A 107 -4.91 -5.52 -2.87
C LEU A 107 -3.52 -6.02 -3.30
N HIS A 108 -2.44 -5.43 -2.78
CA HIS A 108 -1.06 -5.82 -3.12
C HIS A 108 -0.80 -7.31 -2.85
N PHE A 109 -1.22 -7.80 -1.69
CA PHE A 109 -0.95 -9.18 -1.29
C PHE A 109 -1.99 -10.18 -1.80
N CYS A 110 -3.25 -9.78 -2.01
CA CYS A 110 -4.36 -10.72 -2.19
C CYS A 110 -5.12 -10.58 -3.51
N ASP A 111 -4.89 -9.54 -4.30
CA ASP A 111 -5.49 -9.43 -5.64
C ASP A 111 -4.60 -10.08 -6.70
N ARG A 112 -5.18 -10.46 -7.83
CA ARG A 112 -4.46 -11.00 -8.99
C ARG A 112 -3.80 -9.91 -9.83
N GLN A 113 -4.34 -8.69 -9.79
CA GLN A 113 -3.76 -7.55 -10.50
C GLN A 113 -2.62 -6.92 -9.67
N PRO A 114 -1.60 -6.35 -10.32
CA PRO A 114 -0.48 -5.74 -9.61
C PRO A 114 -0.92 -4.40 -9.00
N TYR A 115 -0.95 -4.30 -7.67
CA TYR A 115 -1.20 -3.06 -6.94
C TYR A 115 0.02 -2.68 -6.10
N PRO A 116 0.41 -1.40 -6.04
CA PRO A 116 1.45 -0.96 -5.12
C PRO A 116 0.89 -0.73 -3.71
N ILE A 117 1.79 -0.67 -2.73
CA ILE A 117 1.44 -0.26 -1.37
C ILE A 117 1.48 1.26 -1.27
N LEU A 118 0.33 1.88 -0.94
CA LEU A 118 0.29 3.32 -0.67
C LEU A 118 0.90 3.64 0.70
N ASP A 119 2.04 4.33 0.69
CA ASP A 119 2.76 4.77 1.90
C ASP A 119 3.30 6.19 1.77
N PHE A 120 3.27 6.97 2.86
CA PHE A 120 3.74 8.35 2.84
C PHE A 120 5.24 8.47 2.52
N ARG A 121 6.04 7.46 2.88
CA ARG A 121 7.45 7.38 2.51
C ARG A 121 7.61 7.17 1.02
N ALA A 122 6.81 6.26 0.45
CA ALA A 122 6.83 6.03 -0.99
C ALA A 122 6.44 7.29 -1.77
N LEU A 123 5.37 7.98 -1.34
CA LEU A 123 4.97 9.26 -1.93
C LEU A 123 6.09 10.32 -1.85
N TRP A 124 6.79 10.40 -0.71
CA TRP A 124 7.90 11.34 -0.56
C TRP A 124 9.03 11.05 -1.54
N SER A 125 9.40 9.78 -1.75
CA SER A 125 10.42 9.36 -2.73
C SER A 125 10.01 9.63 -4.18
N LEU A 126 8.73 9.86 -4.43
CA LEU A 126 8.18 10.25 -5.72
C LEU A 126 7.96 11.76 -5.88
N GLY A 127 8.55 12.59 -5.02
CA GLY A 127 8.39 14.04 -5.14
C GLY A 127 7.01 14.55 -4.74
N SER A 128 6.11 13.67 -4.30
CA SER A 128 4.74 14.03 -3.96
C SER A 128 4.64 14.42 -2.48
N LYS A 129 3.98 15.55 -2.21
CA LYS A 129 3.55 15.87 -0.85
C LYS A 129 2.39 14.95 -0.50
N GLN A 130 2.40 14.39 0.71
CA GLN A 130 1.27 13.63 1.20
C GLN A 130 0.02 14.53 1.20
N PRO A 131 -1.06 14.15 0.50
CA PRO A 131 -2.27 14.96 0.48
C PRO A 131 -2.97 14.91 1.86
N SER A 132 -3.75 15.95 2.18
CA SER A 132 -4.56 16.00 3.40
C SER A 132 -5.66 14.94 3.40
N SER A 133 -6.18 14.60 2.22
CA SER A 133 -7.10 13.49 1.98
C SER A 133 -6.75 12.80 0.67
N TYR A 134 -6.93 11.47 0.63
CA TYR A 134 -6.74 10.69 -0.59
C TYR A 134 -8.07 10.58 -1.34
N THR A 135 -7.98 10.65 -2.67
CA THR A 135 -9.09 10.42 -3.60
C THR A 135 -8.77 9.21 -4.49
N PHE A 136 -9.79 8.70 -5.19
CA PHE A 136 -9.56 7.64 -6.17
C PHE A 136 -8.57 8.10 -7.23
N ASP A 137 -8.74 9.30 -7.77
CA ASP A 137 -7.89 9.80 -8.86
C ASP A 137 -6.42 9.90 -8.42
N PHE A 138 -6.15 10.30 -7.18
CA PHE A 138 -4.80 10.29 -6.62
C PHE A 138 -4.25 8.86 -6.49
N TRP A 139 -5.03 7.97 -5.88
CA TRP A 139 -4.63 6.57 -5.67
C TRP A 139 -4.41 5.84 -7.01
N TRP A 140 -5.24 6.13 -8.01
CA TRP A 140 -5.14 5.57 -9.35
C TRP A 140 -3.96 6.14 -10.13
N ALA A 141 -3.68 7.44 -10.02
CA ALA A 141 -2.47 8.04 -10.56
C ALA A 141 -1.20 7.42 -9.93
N TYR A 142 -1.21 7.14 -8.62
CA TYR A 142 -0.11 6.44 -7.96
C TYR A 142 0.02 5.00 -8.47
N THR A 143 -1.09 4.26 -8.54
CA THR A 143 -1.14 2.87 -9.01
C THR A 143 -0.61 2.73 -10.44
N THR A 144 -1.09 3.57 -11.35
CA THR A 144 -0.67 3.56 -12.75
C THR A 144 0.79 3.98 -12.92
N PHE A 145 1.28 4.96 -12.15
CA PHE A 145 2.68 5.34 -12.15
C PHE A 145 3.59 4.18 -11.73
N ILE A 146 3.26 3.48 -10.64
CA ILE A 146 4.08 2.35 -10.19
C ILE A 146 3.98 1.16 -11.15
N ARG A 147 2.82 0.88 -11.75
CA ARG A 147 2.66 -0.11 -12.85
C ARG A 147 3.60 0.19 -14.01
N GLN A 148 3.65 1.44 -14.46
CA GLN A 148 4.56 1.86 -15.53
C GLN A 148 6.03 1.75 -15.11
N LEU A 149 6.35 2.10 -13.87
CA LEU A 149 7.71 1.98 -13.34
C LEU A 149 8.15 0.51 -13.28
N ALA A 150 7.30 -0.39 -12.78
CA ALA A 150 7.53 -1.82 -12.77
C ALA A 150 7.76 -2.37 -14.18
N GLY A 151 6.83 -2.09 -15.10
CA GLY A 151 6.94 -2.57 -16.49
C GLY A 151 8.18 -2.06 -17.22
N SER A 152 8.59 -0.80 -16.98
CA SER A 152 9.77 -0.22 -17.65
C SER A 152 11.12 -0.57 -17.01
N THR A 153 11.13 -1.16 -15.81
CA THR A 153 12.37 -1.52 -15.10
C THR A 153 12.53 -3.03 -14.90
N GLY A 154 11.47 -3.81 -15.14
CA GLY A 154 11.46 -5.25 -14.89
C GLY A 154 11.37 -5.64 -13.41
N HIS A 155 11.26 -4.66 -12.50
CA HIS A 155 11.14 -4.91 -11.07
C HIS A 155 9.70 -5.22 -10.65
N SER A 156 9.55 -6.07 -9.63
CA SER A 156 8.24 -6.33 -9.02
C SER A 156 7.68 -5.10 -8.29
N MET A 157 6.37 -5.06 -8.06
CA MET A 157 5.72 -4.04 -7.22
C MET A 157 6.40 -3.94 -5.86
N ARG A 158 6.67 -5.08 -5.22
CA ARG A 158 7.25 -5.12 -3.88
C ARG A 158 8.70 -4.61 -3.87
N THR A 159 9.48 -4.91 -4.90
CA THR A 159 10.84 -4.36 -5.09
C THR A 159 10.79 -2.84 -5.15
N ILE A 160 9.90 -2.27 -5.97
CA ILE A 160 9.74 -0.81 -6.06
C ILE A 160 9.27 -0.21 -4.73
N ASP A 161 8.27 -0.82 -4.07
CA ASP A 161 7.78 -0.35 -2.78
C ASP A 161 8.89 -0.31 -1.71
N ARG A 162 9.75 -1.35 -1.67
CA ARG A 162 10.92 -1.40 -0.76
C ARG A 162 11.93 -0.30 -1.08
N ALA A 163 12.30 -0.13 -2.34
CA ALA A 163 13.22 0.91 -2.77
C ALA A 163 12.73 2.31 -2.40
N LEU A 164 11.48 2.63 -2.73
CA LEU A 164 10.87 3.93 -2.41
C LEU A 164 10.83 4.18 -0.91
N TRP A 165 10.44 3.16 -0.13
CA TRP A 165 10.37 3.27 1.32
C TRP A 165 11.76 3.47 1.94
N GLN A 166 12.76 2.71 1.50
CA GLN A 166 14.12 2.76 2.03
C GLN A 166 14.80 4.09 1.72
N TYR A 167 14.68 4.58 0.48
CA TYR A 167 15.21 5.90 0.10
C TYR A 167 14.66 7.01 1.00
N SER A 168 13.33 7.00 1.24
CA SER A 168 12.70 7.96 2.14
C SER A 168 13.16 7.78 3.59
N LYS A 169 13.36 6.56 4.08
CA LYS A 169 13.85 6.35 5.45
C LYS A 169 15.21 7.02 5.66
N GLU A 170 16.09 6.95 4.66
CA GLU A 170 17.45 7.49 4.74
C GLU A 170 17.53 9.00 4.46
N HIS A 171 16.62 9.56 3.66
CA HIS A 171 16.75 10.93 3.16
C HIS A 171 15.61 11.88 3.54
N GLN A 172 14.46 11.37 4.00
CA GLN A 172 13.36 12.23 4.42
C GLN A 172 13.69 12.87 5.77
N PRO A 173 13.77 14.21 5.85
CA PRO A 173 13.97 14.87 7.13
C PRO A 173 12.83 14.52 8.10
N PRO A 174 13.11 14.38 9.41
CA PRO A 174 12.07 14.22 10.41
C PRO A 174 11.04 15.35 10.25
N ARG A 175 9.75 15.02 10.36
CA ARG A 175 8.72 16.05 10.43
C ARG A 175 9.03 16.91 11.65
N ARG A 176 9.37 18.19 11.44
CA ARG A 176 9.48 19.16 12.53
C ARG A 176 8.14 19.17 13.25
N ARG A 177 8.12 18.82 14.54
CA ARG A 177 6.95 19.09 15.38
C ARG A 177 6.79 20.61 15.37
N GLY A 178 5.63 21.10 14.95
CA GLY A 178 5.33 22.52 15.05
C GLY A 178 5.60 22.95 16.49
N VAL A 179 6.50 23.93 16.65
CA VAL A 179 6.65 24.66 17.90
C VAL A 179 5.27 25.26 18.16
N GLY A 180 4.56 24.74 19.16
CA GLY A 180 3.31 25.33 19.58
C GLY A 180 3.60 26.74 20.05
N CYS A 181 3.11 27.74 19.32
CA CYS A 181 2.99 29.09 19.85
C CYS A 181 2.06 28.99 21.06
N ARG A 182 2.63 29.15 22.27
CA ARG A 182 1.86 29.54 23.44
C ARG A 182 1.56 31.03 23.26
N GLY A 183 0.30 31.35 23.03
CA GLY A 183 -0.29 32.67 23.16
C GLY A 183 -1.46 32.55 24.12
#